data_AF-A0A1D2XDW5-F1
#
_entry.id   AF-A0A1D2XDW5-F1
#
_cell.length_a   1.000
_cell.length_b   1.000
_cell.length_c   1.000
_cell.angle_alpha   90.00
_cell.angle_beta   90.00
_cell.angle_gamma   90.00
#
_symmetry.space_group_name_H-M   'P 1'
#
loop_
_entity.id
_entity.type
_entity.pdbx_description
1 polymer ?
#
loop_
_entity_poly.entity_id
_entity_poly.type
_entity_poly.pdbx_seq_one_letter_code
_entity_poly.pdbx_strand_id
1 'polypeptide(L)'
;MPLGYKDRGDKQKYYVGEIPREYILKEGDLLVAMTEQAAGLLGSSILVPTDNMLLHNQRLGLIENNSSLADRVFLAHLFNQQSVRGVIHAQATGIKVRHTSPTKIEAIKIGLPPLSLQEPISNCSR
;
A
#
# COMPACT_ATOMS: atom_id res chain seq x y z
N MET A 1 1.56 17.58 -6.50
CA MET A 1 0.28 17.07 -5.96
C MET A 1 0.60 15.88 -5.08
N PRO A 2 0.08 15.75 -3.84
CA PRO A 2 0.36 14.59 -3.02
C PRO A 2 -0.37 13.39 -3.61
N LEU A 3 0.41 12.43 -4.11
CA LEU A 3 -0.04 11.21 -4.78
C LEU A 3 -0.11 10.12 -3.70
N GLY A 4 -1.29 9.87 -3.11
CA GLY A 4 -1.46 8.87 -2.05
C GLY A 4 -2.92 8.67 -1.62
N TYR A 5 -3.15 7.74 -0.70
CA TYR A 5 -4.44 7.58 -0.03
C TYR A 5 -4.83 8.92 0.62
N LYS A 6 -6.09 9.33 0.41
CA LYS A 6 -6.64 10.57 0.98
C LYS A 6 -7.94 10.24 1.68
N ASP A 7 -7.99 10.49 2.98
CA ASP A 7 -9.21 10.44 3.77
C ASP A 7 -10.27 11.36 3.15
N ARG A 8 -11.49 10.84 2.99
CA ARG A 8 -12.62 11.54 2.38
C ARG A 8 -13.65 12.03 3.40
N GLY A 9 -13.39 11.91 4.70
CA GLY A 9 -14.29 12.36 5.77
C GLY A 9 -15.70 11.81 5.57
N ASP A 10 -16.72 12.68 5.58
CA ASP A 10 -18.14 12.31 5.49
C ASP A 10 -18.54 11.57 4.20
N LYS A 11 -17.70 11.59 3.15
CA LYS A 11 -17.93 10.85 1.90
C LYS A 11 -17.40 9.41 1.95
N GLN A 12 -16.75 9.02 3.03
CA GLN A 12 -16.24 7.68 3.24
C GLN A 12 -17.42 6.72 3.47
N LYS A 13 -17.45 5.62 2.71
CA LYS A 13 -18.48 4.59 2.87
C LYS A 13 -18.02 3.60 3.94
N TYR A 14 -18.90 3.29 4.88
CA TYR A 14 -18.69 2.29 5.91
C TYR A 14 -19.57 1.07 5.63
N TYR A 15 -19.06 -0.12 5.94
CA TYR A 15 -19.82 -1.36 5.88
C TYR A 15 -20.25 -1.76 7.29
N VAL A 16 -21.51 -2.17 7.44
CA VAL A 16 -22.08 -2.65 8.70
C VAL A 16 -22.65 -4.05 8.45
N GLY A 17 -22.01 -5.07 9.02
CA GLY A 17 -22.36 -6.49 8.84
C GLY A 17 -21.32 -7.41 9.47
N GLU A 18 -21.57 -8.73 9.45
CA GLU A 18 -20.58 -9.71 9.88
C GLU A 18 -19.45 -9.80 8.85
N ILE A 19 -18.22 -9.60 9.30
CA ILE A 19 -17.03 -9.59 8.47
C ILE A 19 -16.22 -10.86 8.78
N PRO A 20 -15.88 -11.70 7.79
CA PRO A 20 -15.03 -12.86 8.04
C PRO A 20 -13.66 -12.37 8.55
N ARG A 21 -13.12 -13.04 9.58
CA ARG A 21 -11.92 -12.59 10.31
C ARG A 21 -10.69 -12.38 9.42
N GLU A 22 -10.62 -13.10 8.30
CA GLU A 22 -9.55 -12.98 7.30
C GLU A 22 -9.51 -11.63 6.57
N TYR A 23 -10.60 -10.85 6.61
CA TYR A 23 -10.68 -9.52 5.99
C TYR A 23 -10.41 -8.38 6.98
N ILE A 24 -10.15 -8.71 8.24
CA ILE A 24 -9.88 -7.76 9.31
C ILE A 24 -8.40 -7.40 9.30
N LEU A 25 -8.13 -6.13 8.96
CA LEU A 25 -6.79 -5.57 8.98
C LEU A 25 -6.43 -5.06 10.37
N LYS A 26 -5.17 -5.25 10.74
CA LYS A 26 -4.61 -4.80 12.02
C LYS A 26 -3.88 -3.47 11.85
N GLU A 27 -3.82 -2.69 12.92
CA GLU A 27 -2.96 -1.52 13.00
C GLU A 27 -1.52 -1.87 12.60
N GLY A 28 -0.92 -1.04 11.74
CA GLY A 28 0.42 -1.26 11.22
C GLY A 28 0.51 -2.28 10.07
N ASP A 29 -0.60 -2.86 9.61
CA ASP A 29 -0.60 -3.59 8.34
C ASP A 29 -0.32 -2.66 7.17
N LEU A 30 0.50 -3.13 6.22
CA LEU A 30 0.87 -2.36 5.04
C LEU A 30 0.01 -2.80 3.86
N LEU A 31 -0.77 -1.86 3.34
CA LEU A 31 -1.61 -2.07 2.16
C LEU A 31 -1.03 -1.36 0.96
N VAL A 32 -1.22 -1.95 -0.23
CA VAL A 32 -0.90 -1.35 -1.52
C VAL A 32 -2.13 -1.36 -2.43
N ALA A 33 -2.42 -0.24 -3.08
CA ALA A 33 -3.47 -0.13 -4.07
C ALA A 33 -3.09 -0.85 -5.36
N MET A 34 -3.86 -1.88 -5.72
CA MET A 34 -3.58 -2.74 -6.87
C MET A 34 -4.47 -2.44 -8.08
N THR A 35 -5.37 -1.47 -7.97
CA THR A 35 -6.26 -1.04 -9.06
C THR A 35 -6.51 0.46 -8.99
N GLU A 36 -6.58 1.12 -10.13
CA GLU A 36 -7.02 2.50 -10.25
C GLU A 36 -8.02 2.68 -11.39
N GLN A 37 -9.05 3.49 -11.18
CA GLN A 37 -10.01 3.92 -12.21
C GLN A 37 -9.71 5.33 -12.74
N ALA A 38 -8.96 6.12 -11.96
CA ALA A 38 -8.40 7.41 -12.33
C ALA A 38 -6.94 7.43 -11.90
N ALA A 39 -6.08 8.03 -12.71
CA ALA A 39 -4.65 8.02 -12.47
C ALA A 39 -4.28 8.61 -11.10
N GLY A 40 -3.36 7.96 -10.40
CA GLY A 40 -2.72 8.51 -9.20
C GLY A 40 -2.94 7.70 -7.94
N LEU A 41 -3.63 6.56 -7.99
CA LEU A 41 -3.80 5.67 -6.84
C LEU A 41 -2.97 4.38 -6.97
N LEU A 42 -2.74 3.87 -8.18
CA LEU A 42 -2.07 2.59 -8.37
C LEU A 42 -0.66 2.60 -7.78
N GLY A 43 -0.34 1.54 -7.03
CA GLY A 43 0.92 1.36 -6.33
C GLY A 43 1.11 2.20 -5.07
N SER A 44 0.18 3.11 -4.74
CA SER A 44 0.25 3.85 -3.47
C SER A 44 0.02 2.91 -2.29
N SER A 45 0.63 3.23 -1.16
CA SER A 45 0.56 2.42 0.05
C SER A 45 0.09 3.21 1.25
N ILE A 46 -0.44 2.48 2.23
CA ILE A 46 -0.85 3.01 3.52
C ILE A 46 -0.56 2.00 4.63
N LEU A 47 -0.12 2.51 5.78
CA LEU A 47 -0.15 1.76 7.03
C LEU A 47 -1.52 1.93 7.66
N VAL A 48 -2.14 0.82 8.03
CA VAL A 48 -3.45 0.84 8.71
C VAL A 48 -3.30 1.61 10.03
N PRO A 49 -4.03 2.71 10.21
CA PRO A 49 -3.81 3.60 11.36
C PRO A 49 -4.51 3.12 12.64
N THR A 50 -5.51 2.23 12.52
CA THR A 50 -6.26 1.67 13.65
C THR A 50 -6.90 0.35 13.23
N ASP A 51 -6.97 -0.60 14.16
CA ASP A 51 -7.65 -1.88 13.98
C ASP A 51 -9.09 -1.72 13.49
N ASN A 52 -9.56 -2.71 12.71
CA ASN A 52 -10.97 -2.88 12.32
C ASN A 52 -11.59 -1.71 11.52
N MET A 53 -10.79 -0.75 11.06
CA MET A 53 -11.28 0.43 10.33
C MET A 53 -11.39 0.19 8.82
N LEU A 54 -10.61 -0.75 8.28
CA LEU A 54 -10.49 -1.01 6.85
C LEU A 54 -10.85 -2.46 6.53
N LEU A 55 -11.76 -2.63 5.58
CA LEU A 55 -12.05 -3.92 4.98
C LEU A 55 -11.10 -4.17 3.82
N HIS A 56 -10.49 -5.36 3.80
CA HIS A 56 -9.70 -5.79 2.66
C HIS A 56 -10.63 -6.01 1.45
N ASN A 57 -10.77 -5.00 0.59
CA ASN A 57 -11.43 -5.18 -0.70
C ASN A 57 -10.49 -5.94 -1.66
N GLN A 58 -11.01 -6.59 -2.70
CA GLN A 58 -10.20 -7.33 -3.69
C GLN A 58 -9.34 -6.43 -4.61
N ARG A 59 -9.15 -5.16 -4.25
CA ARG A 59 -8.36 -4.16 -5.01
C ARG A 59 -7.17 -3.62 -4.22
N LEU A 60 -6.99 -4.11 -3.00
CA LEU A 60 -5.84 -3.86 -2.13
C LEU A 60 -5.04 -5.15 -2.01
N GLY A 61 -3.72 -5.00 -1.86
CA GLY A 61 -2.83 -6.09 -1.49
C GLY A 61 -2.28 -5.84 -0.10
N LEU A 62 -2.32 -6.85 0.76
CA LEU A 62 -1.61 -6.88 2.03
C LEU A 62 -0.14 -7.27 1.77
N ILE A 63 0.80 -6.49 2.30
CA ILE A 63 2.22 -6.78 2.21
C ILE A 63 2.67 -7.53 3.46
N GLU A 64 3.10 -8.77 3.27
CA GLU A 64 3.81 -9.55 4.29
C GLU A 64 5.31 -9.48 4.03
N ASN A 65 6.04 -8.87 4.96
CA ASN A 65 7.48 -8.69 4.88
C ASN A 65 8.20 -9.44 6.01
N ASN A 66 9.43 -9.87 5.74
CA ASN A 66 10.32 -10.32 6.80
C ASN A 66 10.89 -9.11 7.54
N SER A 67 10.46 -8.92 8.79
CA SER A 67 10.88 -7.79 9.63
C SER A 67 12.37 -7.79 9.98
N SER A 68 13.08 -8.92 9.82
CA SER A 68 14.54 -8.96 9.96
C SER A 68 15.30 -8.45 8.75
N LEU A 69 14.59 -8.13 7.65
CA LEU A 69 15.17 -7.61 6.41
C LEU A 69 14.67 -6.20 6.08
N ALA A 70 13.38 -5.95 6.28
CA ALA A 70 12.75 -4.68 5.93
C ALA A 70 11.76 -4.23 6.99
N ASP A 71 11.80 -2.94 7.32
CA ASP A 71 10.79 -2.28 8.15
C ASP A 71 9.54 -1.93 7.32
N ARG A 72 8.34 -2.06 7.92
CA ARG A 72 7.07 -1.78 7.22
C ARG A 72 6.91 -0.31 6.88
N VAL A 73 7.38 0.60 7.74
CA VAL A 73 7.29 2.05 7.48
C VAL A 73 8.22 2.42 6.33
N PHE A 74 9.43 1.85 6.31
CA PHE A 74 10.33 1.99 5.16
C PHE A 74 9.67 1.51 3.85
N LEU A 75 9.06 0.33 3.85
CA LEU A 75 8.35 -0.18 2.67
C LEU A 75 7.17 0.71 2.25
N ALA A 76 6.42 1.27 3.22
CA ALA A 76 5.36 2.23 2.92
C ALA A 76 5.91 3.45 2.17
N HIS A 77 7.01 4.03 2.64
CA HIS A 77 7.68 5.13 1.97
C HIS A 77 8.17 4.74 0.57
N LEU A 78 8.78 3.57 0.44
CA LEU A 78 9.30 3.04 -0.81
C LEU A 78 8.20 2.92 -1.87
N PHE A 79 7.05 2.33 -1.53
CA PHE A 79 5.91 2.22 -2.45
C PHE A 79 5.35 3.58 -2.87
N ASN A 80 5.42 4.58 -1.99
CA ASN A 80 4.96 5.93 -2.31
C ASN A 80 5.98 6.75 -3.11
N GLN A 81 7.21 6.25 -3.33
CA GLN A 81 8.18 6.92 -4.21
C GLN A 81 7.73 6.88 -5.67
N GLN A 82 7.88 8.01 -6.36
CA GLN A 82 7.47 8.15 -7.76
C GLN A 82 8.17 7.15 -8.69
N SER A 83 9.42 6.78 -8.39
CA SER A 83 10.18 5.77 -9.14
C SER A 83 9.52 4.40 -9.08
N VAL A 84 9.18 3.93 -7.88
CA VAL A 84 8.51 2.64 -7.65
C VAL A 84 7.11 2.65 -8.26
N ARG A 85 6.35 3.72 -8.03
CA ARG A 85 5.04 3.89 -8.66
C ARG A 85 5.13 3.88 -10.18
N GLY A 86 6.14 4.52 -10.76
CA GLY A 86 6.39 4.50 -12.21
C GLY A 86 6.57 3.09 -12.76
N VAL A 87 7.34 2.25 -12.08
CA VAL A 87 7.52 0.83 -12.46
C VAL A 87 6.21 0.06 -12.39
N ILE A 88 5.46 0.19 -11.29
CA ILE A 88 4.15 -0.47 -11.11
C ILE A 88 3.19 -0.06 -12.24
N HIS A 89 3.13 1.23 -12.55
CA HIS A 89 2.29 1.76 -13.62
C HIS A 89 2.70 1.23 -15.00
N ALA A 90 3.99 1.14 -15.29
CA ALA A 90 4.49 0.64 -16.57
C ALA A 90 4.18 -0.85 -16.79
N GLN A 91 4.12 -1.64 -15.71
CA GLN A 91 3.80 -3.07 -15.77
C GLN A 91 2.29 -3.37 -15.67
N ALA A 92 1.48 -2.36 -15.34
CA ALA A 92 0.04 -2.50 -15.16
C ALA A 92 -0.68 -2.79 -16.48
N THR A 93 -1.81 -3.47 -16.39
CA THR A 93 -2.67 -3.81 -17.54
C THR A 93 -3.99 -3.05 -17.48
N GLY A 94 -4.62 -2.84 -18.63
CA GLY A 94 -5.91 -2.16 -18.77
C GLY A 94 -5.79 -0.69 -19.18
N ILE A 95 -6.78 -0.19 -19.94
CA ILE A 95 -6.77 1.16 -20.53
C ILE A 95 -7.60 2.14 -19.68
N LYS A 96 -8.85 1.79 -19.36
CA LYS A 96 -9.77 2.63 -18.56
C LYS A 96 -9.62 2.39 -17.06
N VAL A 97 -9.36 1.13 -16.69
CA VAL A 97 -9.09 0.72 -15.31
C VAL A 97 -7.77 -0.02 -15.37
N ARG A 98 -6.78 0.50 -14.66
CA ARG A 98 -5.47 -0.15 -14.56
C ARG A 98 -5.42 -1.03 -13.34
N HIS A 99 -4.79 -2.17 -13.49
CA HIS A 99 -4.60 -3.12 -12.41
C HIS A 99 -3.21 -3.76 -12.48
N THR A 100 -2.70 -4.15 -11.32
CA THR A 100 -1.49 -4.95 -11.16
C THR A 100 -1.82 -6.27 -10.44
N SER A 101 -0.84 -7.15 -10.27
CA SER A 101 -0.96 -8.45 -9.59
C SER A 101 0.14 -8.60 -8.55
N PRO A 102 -0.01 -9.51 -7.56
CA PRO A 102 1.04 -9.76 -6.55
C PRO A 102 2.36 -10.14 -7.23
N THR A 103 2.30 -11.03 -8.21
CA THR A 103 3.45 -11.48 -9.01
C THR A 103 4.20 -10.35 -9.70
N LYS A 104 3.50 -9.30 -10.17
CA LYS A 104 4.14 -8.14 -10.80
C LYS A 104 4.82 -7.26 -9.76
N ILE A 105 4.20 -7.07 -8.59
CA ILE A 105 4.77 -6.30 -7.49
C ILE A 105 6.03 -6.98 -6.95
N GLU A 106 5.99 -8.29 -6.74
CA GLU A 106 7.13 -9.10 -6.25
C GLU A 106 8.31 -9.12 -7.25
N ALA A 107 8.05 -8.94 -8.54
CA ALA A 107 9.09 -8.87 -9.57
C ALA A 107 9.87 -7.54 -9.57
N ILE A 108 9.42 -6.53 -8.82
CA ILE A 108 10.08 -5.22 -8.76
C ILE A 108 11.37 -5.34 -7.95
N LYS A 109 12.49 -4.96 -8.58
CA LYS A 109 13.79 -4.90 -7.91
C LYS A 109 13.95 -3.56 -7.23
N ILE A 110 14.26 -3.59 -5.93
CA ILE A 110 14.45 -2.42 -5.09
C ILE A 110 15.83 -2.48 -4.42
N GLY A 111 16.41 -1.32 -4.13
CA GLY A 111 17.57 -1.24 -3.26
C GLY A 111 17.12 -1.34 -1.81
N LEU A 112 17.55 -2.38 -1.09
CA LEU A 112 17.24 -2.56 0.32
C LEU A 112 18.49 -2.22 1.16
N PRO A 113 18.51 -1.08 1.87
CA PRO A 113 19.61 -0.75 2.76
C PRO A 113 19.58 -1.65 4.01
N PRO A 114 20.69 -1.77 4.77
CA PRO A 114 20.69 -2.43 6.07
C PRO A 114 19.61 -1.87 7.01
N LEU A 115 19.04 -2.72 7.89
CA LEU A 115 17.96 -2.33 8.81
C LEU A 115 18.27 -1.06 9.62
N SER A 116 19.52 -0.90 10.08
CA SER A 116 19.96 0.28 10.85
C SER A 116 19.82 1.61 10.09
N LEU A 117 19.79 1.57 8.75
CA LEU A 117 19.59 2.75 7.90
C LEU A 117 18.14 2.93 7.46
N GLN A 118 17.24 2.00 7.80
CA GLN A 118 15.82 2.10 7.51
C GLN A 118 15.07 2.89 8.59
N GLU A 119 15.45 2.75 9.87
CA GLU A 119 14.84 3.44 11.02
C GLU A 119 14.79 4.99 10.94
N PRO A 120 15.80 5.70 10.42
CA PRO A 120 15.75 7.17 10.32
C PRO A 120 14.63 7.66 9.40
N ILE A 121 14.29 6.88 8.37
CA ILE A 121 13.24 7.22 7.40
C ILE A 121 11.86 7.08 8.06
N SER A 122 11.68 6.08 8.92
CA SER A 122 10.45 5.84 9.66
C SER A 122 10.11 6.99 10.63
N ASN A 123 11.12 7.63 11.23
CA ASN A 123 10.93 8.72 12.20
C ASN A 123 10.68 10.12 11.61
N CYS A 124 10.92 10.32 10.31
CA CYS A 124 10.71 11.62 9.64
C CYS A 124 9.24 11.90 9.24
N SER A 125 8.30 11.01 9.60
CA SER A 125 6.93 11.03 9.07
C SER A 125 5.82 11.04 10.13
N ARG A 126 6.12 11.50 11.35
CA ARG A 126 5.10 11.85 12.35
C ARG A 126 4.62 13.30 12.20
#